data_AF-A0A271M085-F1
#
_entry.id   AF-A0A271M085-F1
#
_cell.length_a   1.000
_cell.length_b   1.000
_cell.length_c   1.000
_cell.angle_alpha   90.00
_cell.angle_beta   90.00
_cell.angle_gamma   90.00
#
_symmetry.space_group_name_H-M   'P 1'
#
loop_
_entity.id
_entity.type
_entity.pdbx_description
1 polymer ?
#
loop_
_entity_poly.entity_id
_entity_poly.type
_entity_poly.pdbx_seq_one_letter_code
_entity_poly.pdbx_strand_id
1 'polypeptide(L)'
;MTVAEFCGTLDYSVSQFAVRLSKEVEEKIKKRELFYQDQMNRYINRRIELFMKTLHLTPALYSVYRREILHHVLFKIKPVLKKNHIFQVVK
;
A
#
# COMPACT_ATOMS: atom_id res chain seq x y z
N MET A 1 -19.30 -7.98 18.72
CA MET A 1 -18.52 -6.90 18.11
C MET A 1 -17.34 -7.48 17.36
N THR A 2 -17.47 -7.53 16.04
CA THR A 2 -16.35 -7.82 15.15
C THR A 2 -15.51 -6.56 14.92
N VAL A 3 -14.26 -6.70 14.46
CA VAL A 3 -13.41 -5.55 14.13
C VAL A 3 -14.04 -4.69 13.02
N ALA A 4 -14.78 -5.30 12.09
CA ALA A 4 -15.50 -4.58 11.05
C ALA A 4 -16.65 -3.73 11.60
N GLU A 5 -17.38 -4.24 12.58
CA GLU A 5 -18.45 -3.48 13.29
C GLU A 5 -17.87 -2.32 14.10
N PHE A 6 -16.68 -2.49 14.69
CA PHE A 6 -16.02 -1.45 15.48
C PHE A 6 -15.46 -0.31 14.61
N CYS A 7 -14.80 -0.62 13.49
CA CYS A 7 -14.17 0.37 12.63
C CYS A 7 -15.15 1.04 11.65
N GLY A 8 -16.30 0.43 11.37
CA GLY A 8 -17.13 0.83 10.24
C GLY A 8 -16.59 0.29 8.91
N THR A 9 -17.48 0.20 7.91
CA THR A 9 -17.25 -0.53 6.66
C THR A 9 -16.13 0.08 5.81
N LEU A 10 -16.01 1.41 5.78
CA LEU A 10 -15.00 2.12 4.99
C LEU A 10 -13.60 1.94 5.59
N ASP A 11 -13.42 2.27 6.86
CA ASP A 11 -12.11 2.19 7.54
C ASP A 11 -11.60 0.76 7.59
N TYR A 12 -12.49 -0.22 7.79
CA TYR A 12 -12.14 -1.62 7.70
C TYR A 12 -11.65 -2.00 6.29
N SER A 13 -12.36 -1.58 5.25
CA SER A 13 -11.99 -1.87 3.85
C SER A 13 -10.65 -1.26 3.46
N VAL A 14 -10.41 -0.01 3.86
CA VAL A 14 -9.14 0.70 3.63
C VAL A 14 -7.99 -0.01 4.34
N SER A 15 -8.20 -0.40 5.61
CA SER A 15 -7.19 -1.10 6.40
C SER A 15 -6.87 -2.48 5.82
N GLN A 16 -7.91 -3.24 5.45
CA GLN A 16 -7.75 -4.56 4.83
C GLN A 16 -7.01 -4.45 3.50
N PHE A 17 -7.32 -3.45 2.68
CA PHE A 17 -6.61 -3.19 1.44
C PHE A 17 -5.13 -2.88 1.68
N ALA A 18 -4.80 -2.01 2.63
CA ALA A 18 -3.42 -1.66 2.96
C ALA A 18 -2.60 -2.88 3.41
N VAL A 19 -3.17 -3.75 4.24
CA VAL A 19 -2.54 -5.01 4.66
C VAL A 19 -2.34 -5.94 3.48
N ARG A 20 -3.35 -6.14 2.62
CA ARG A 20 -3.27 -7.01 1.44
C ARG A 20 -2.20 -6.52 0.47
N LEU A 21 -2.18 -5.23 0.16
CA LEU A 21 -1.21 -4.62 -0.73
C LEU A 21 0.22 -4.76 -0.19
N SER A 22 0.41 -4.62 1.12
CA SER A 22 1.72 -4.80 1.76
C SER A 22 2.26 -6.20 1.55
N LYS A 23 1.43 -7.24 1.76
CA LYS A 23 1.79 -8.65 1.54
C LYS A 23 2.08 -8.94 0.07
N GLU A 24 1.22 -8.43 -0.82
CA GLU A 24 1.38 -8.59 -2.27
C GLU A 24 2.73 -8.02 -2.75
N VAL A 25 3.10 -6.83 -2.31
CA VAL A 25 4.39 -6.23 -2.69
C VAL A 25 5.56 -6.99 -2.06
N GLU A 26 5.45 -7.41 -0.80
CA GLU A 26 6.47 -8.26 -0.17
C GLU A 26 6.72 -9.55 -0.97
N GLU A 27 5.67 -10.24 -1.39
CA GLU A 27 5.79 -11.45 -2.22
C GLU A 27 6.45 -11.16 -3.57
N LYS A 28 6.08 -10.06 -4.23
CA LYS A 28 6.68 -9.64 -5.50
C LYS A 28 8.16 -9.28 -5.37
N ILE A 29 8.56 -8.68 -4.26
CA ILE A 29 9.98 -8.42 -3.95
C ILE A 29 10.73 -9.75 -3.77
N LYS A 30 10.18 -10.68 -2.98
CA LYS A 30 10.80 -12.00 -2.74
C LYS A 30 10.97 -12.79 -4.03
N LYS A 31 10.00 -12.70 -4.95
CA LYS A 31 10.07 -13.29 -6.30
C LYS A 31 10.95 -12.51 -7.28
N ARG A 32 11.54 -11.38 -6.87
CA ARG A 32 12.31 -10.46 -7.72
C ARG A 32 11.53 -9.91 -8.92
N GLU A 33 10.21 -9.82 -8.82
CA GLU A 33 9.36 -9.15 -9.81
C GLU A 33 9.41 -7.62 -9.66
N LEU A 34 9.66 -7.16 -8.42
CA LEU A 34 9.85 -5.75 -8.06
C LEU A 34 11.23 -5.57 -7.44
N PHE A 35 12.20 -5.16 -8.26
CA PHE A 35 13.62 -5.09 -7.87
C PHE A 35 14.21 -3.67 -7.92
N TYR A 36 13.44 -2.68 -8.39
CA TYR A 36 13.76 -1.25 -8.28
C TYR A 36 12.81 -0.51 -7.34
N GLN A 37 13.36 0.43 -6.56
CA GLN A 37 12.56 1.27 -5.65
C GLN A 37 11.47 2.07 -6.38
N ASP A 38 11.80 2.69 -7.51
CA ASP A 38 10.82 3.45 -8.29
C ASP A 38 9.73 2.57 -8.90
N GLN A 39 10.06 1.34 -9.30
CA GLN A 39 9.09 0.39 -9.83
C GLN A 39 8.06 0.04 -8.75
N MET A 40 8.50 -0.24 -7.52
CA MET A 40 7.61 -0.48 -6.39
C MET A 40 6.75 0.74 -6.08
N ASN A 41 7.35 1.93 -6.00
CA ASN A 41 6.60 3.16 -5.72
C ASN A 41 5.51 3.41 -6.77
N ARG A 42 5.82 3.22 -8.06
CA ARG A 42 4.83 3.32 -9.14
C ARG A 42 3.74 2.27 -9.00
N TYR A 43 4.11 1.03 -8.71
CA TYR A 43 3.17 -0.07 -8.50
C TYR A 43 2.20 0.22 -7.36
N ILE A 44 2.71 0.57 -6.18
CA ILE A 44 1.93 0.87 -4.98
C ILE A 44 0.97 2.03 -5.26
N ASN A 45 1.48 3.15 -5.79
CA ASN A 45 0.63 4.31 -6.11
C ASN A 45 -0.50 3.94 -7.07
N ARG A 46 -0.20 3.18 -8.13
CA ARG A 46 -1.22 2.75 -9.10
C ARG A 46 -2.29 1.87 -8.47
N ARG A 47 -1.91 0.93 -7.59
CA ARG A 47 -2.85 0.06 -6.89
C ARG A 47 -3.74 0.86 -5.93
N ILE A 48 -3.17 1.82 -5.20
CA ILE A 48 -3.92 2.72 -4.32
C ILE A 48 -4.91 3.55 -5.13
N GLU A 49 -4.49 4.16 -6.24
CA GLU A 49 -5.40 4.95 -7.09
C GLU A 49 -6.58 4.15 -7.61
N LEU A 50 -6.34 2.92 -8.07
CA LEU A 50 -7.40 2.04 -8.57
C LEU A 50 -8.41 1.70 -7.48
N PHE A 51 -7.94 1.40 -6.27
CA PHE A 51 -8.82 1.13 -5.12
C PHE A 51 -9.60 2.38 -4.69
N MET A 52 -8.92 3.52 -4.56
CA MET A 52 -9.56 4.75 -4.12
C MET A 52 -10.65 5.24 -5.08
N LYS A 53 -10.50 4.97 -6.39
CA LYS A 53 -11.53 5.25 -7.40
C LYS A 53 -12.83 4.47 -7.18
N THR A 54 -12.80 3.31 -6.53
CA THR A 54 -14.02 2.52 -6.27
C THR A 54 -14.80 3.00 -5.04
N LEU A 55 -14.21 3.88 -4.21
CA LEU A 55 -14.80 4.31 -2.94
C LEU A 55 -15.63 5.60 -3.03
N HIS A 56 -15.63 6.29 -4.18
CA HIS A 56 -16.39 7.53 -4.42
C HIS A 56 -16.27 8.59 -3.29
N LEU A 57 -15.05 8.79 -2.79
CA LEU A 57 -14.77 9.64 -1.64
C LEU A 57 -14.72 11.12 -2.02
N THR A 58 -15.01 11.99 -1.03
CA THR A 58 -14.72 13.42 -1.16
C THR A 58 -13.21 13.66 -1.30
N PRO A 59 -12.76 14.77 -1.91
CA PRO A 59 -11.34 15.05 -2.09
C PRO A 59 -10.52 15.04 -0.79
N ALA A 60 -11.10 15.50 0.31
CA ALA A 60 -10.47 15.50 1.63
C ALA A 60 -10.24 14.07 2.14
N LEU A 61 -11.30 13.24 2.17
CA LEU A 61 -11.19 11.85 2.59
C LEU A 61 -10.27 11.05 1.67
N TYR A 62 -10.36 11.27 0.36
CA TYR A 62 -9.45 10.67 -0.61
C TYR A 62 -7.99 10.95 -0.26
N SER A 63 -7.67 12.21 0.04
CA SER A 63 -6.30 12.63 0.36
C SER A 63 -5.79 11.99 1.66
N VAL A 64 -6.63 11.95 2.70
CA VAL A 64 -6.30 11.32 3.99
C VAL A 64 -6.05 9.83 3.80
N TYR A 65 -7.02 9.07 3.28
CA TYR A 65 -6.88 7.63 3.15
C TYR A 65 -5.76 7.23 2.18
N ARG A 66 -5.56 7.96 1.08
CA ARG A 66 -4.43 7.72 0.17
C ARG A 66 -3.09 7.83 0.91
N ARG A 67 -2.94 8.86 1.75
CA ARG A 67 -1.73 9.06 2.56
C ARG A 67 -1.55 7.94 3.58
N GLU A 68 -2.62 7.57 4.30
CA GLU A 68 -2.59 6.51 5.31
C GLU A 68 -2.22 5.15 4.72
N ILE A 69 -2.85 4.75 3.61
CA ILE A 69 -2.54 3.50 2.92
C ILE A 69 -1.07 3.50 2.47
N LEU A 70 -0.63 4.58 1.83
CA LEU A 70 0.75 4.68 1.34
C LEU A 70 1.76 4.58 2.49
N HIS A 71 1.51 5.30 3.59
CA HIS A 71 2.37 5.28 4.77
C HIS A 71 2.45 3.87 5.37
N HIS A 72 1.30 3.22 5.59
CA HIS A 72 1.24 1.86 6.12
C HIS A 72 2.03 0.87 5.25
N VAL A 73 1.78 0.88 3.93
CA VAL A 73 2.41 -0.04 2.97
C VAL A 73 3.92 0.15 2.95
N LEU A 74 4.40 1.39 2.82
CA LEU A 74 5.84 1.69 2.83
C LEU A 74 6.51 1.31 4.14
N PHE A 75 5.85 1.58 5.28
CA PHE A 75 6.36 1.21 6.60
C PHE A 75 6.55 -0.32 6.71
N LYS A 76 5.56 -1.11 6.26
CA LYS A 76 5.62 -2.58 6.29
C LYS A 76 6.67 -3.15 5.34
N ILE A 77 6.88 -2.55 4.18
CA ILE A 77 7.81 -3.07 3.17
C ILE A 77 9.27 -2.69 3.49
N LYS A 78 9.52 -1.56 4.17
CA LYS A 78 10.87 -1.09 4.55
C LYS A 78 11.84 -2.17 5.06
N PRO A 79 11.47 -3.07 6.00
CA PRO A 79 12.36 -4.16 6.43
C PRO A 79 12.66 -5.18 5.32
N VAL A 80 11.71 -5.46 4.44
CA VAL A 80 11.87 -6.37 3.30
C VAL A 80 12.86 -5.79 2.29
N LEU A 81 12.81 -4.47 2.06
CA LEU A 81 13.75 -3.79 1.17
C LEU A 81 15.20 -3.96 1.62
N LYS A 82 15.45 -3.74 2.91
CA LYS A 82 16.79 -3.86 3.51
C LYS A 82 17.35 -5.27 3.39
N LYS A 83 16.51 -6.30 3.45
CA LYS A 83 16.93 -7.70 3.36
C LYS A 83 17.23 -8.15 1.92
N ASN A 84 16.52 -7.60 0.93
CA ASN A 84 16.56 -8.09 -0.45
C ASN A 84 17.43 -7.26 -1.42
N HIS A 85 18.25 -6.32 -0.91
CA HIS A 85 19.20 -5.52 -1.71
C HIS A 85 18.57 -4.89 -2.96
N ILE A 86 17.43 -4.21 -2.77
CA ILE A 86 16.70 -3.57 -3.87
C ILE A 86 17.53 -2.45 -4.49
N PHE A 87 17.55 -2.38 -5.83
CA PHE A 87 18.24 -1.33 -6.55
C PHE A 87 17.57 0.03 -6.35
N GLN A 88 18.39 1.03 -6.03
CA GLN A 88 17.99 2.41 -5.93
C GLN A 88 18.58 3.17 -7.12
N VAL A 89 17.76 3.95 -7.81
CA VAL A 89 18.25 4.89 -8.81
C VAL A 89 18.85 6.06 -8.04
N VAL A 90 20.18 6.20 -8.07
CA VAL A 90 20.87 7.38 -7.58
C VAL A 90 20.63 8.49 -8.60
N LYS A 91 19.94 9.56 -8.19
CA LYS A 91 19.78 10.78 -8.99
C LYS A 91 20.85 11.78 -8.63
#